data_AF-A0A967WTU0-F1
#
_entry.id   AF-A0A967WTU0-F1
#
_cell.length_a   1.000
_cell.length_b   1.000
_cell.length_c   1.000
_cell.angle_alpha   90.00
_cell.angle_beta   90.00
_cell.angle_gamma   90.00
#
_symmetry.space_group_name_H-M   'P 1'
#
loop_
_entity.id
_entity.type
_entity.pdbx_description
1 polymer ?
#
loop_
_entity_poly.entity_id
_entity_poly.type
_entity_poly.pdbx_seq_one_letter_code
_entity_poly.pdbx_strand_id
1 'polypeptide(L)'
;MPKVTVVYGEERRTTQADSGRVIGDVISEIGLPLEQPCAGRGTCGLCKVLVEKGVAPPDEVEREHLTAGELALDNRLACRARVAGDVQVVLSPIVVYSNKIFRGSSRYKRSDAPIGLAIDLGSTTVAAFLTMLDDGDVCTGSASLNQ
;
A
#
# COMPACT_ATOMS: atom_id res chain seq x y z
N MET A 1 1.33 20.03 19.74
CA MET A 1 1.43 19.06 18.64
C MET A 1 0.04 18.85 18.05
N PRO A 2 -0.15 19.11 16.74
CA PRO A 2 -1.40 18.80 16.07
C PRO A 2 -1.84 17.34 16.20
N LYS A 3 -3.16 17.12 16.14
CA LYS A 3 -3.77 15.79 16.10
C LYS A 3 -3.80 15.26 14.67
N VAL A 4 -3.33 14.05 14.44
CA VAL A 4 -3.38 13.36 13.14
C VAL A 4 -4.33 12.17 13.25
N THR A 5 -5.39 12.17 12.45
CA THR A 5 -6.37 11.08 12.36
C THR A 5 -6.25 10.41 11.01
N VAL A 6 -6.07 9.09 11.01
CA VAL A 6 -5.97 8.27 9.79
C VAL A 6 -7.12 7.27 9.77
N VAL A 7 -7.85 7.23 8.66
CA VAL A 7 -8.98 6.32 8.43
C VAL A 7 -8.60 5.31 7.35
N TYR A 8 -8.80 4.03 7.64
CA TYR A 8 -8.58 2.92 6.70
C TYR A 8 -9.75 1.94 6.78
N GLY A 9 -10.66 2.00 5.81
CA GLY A 9 -11.93 1.26 5.89
C GLY A 9 -12.73 1.68 7.13
N GLU A 10 -13.05 0.71 8.00
CA GLU A 10 -13.73 0.95 9.28
C GLU A 10 -12.76 1.32 10.42
N GLU A 11 -11.46 1.13 10.21
CA GLU A 11 -10.45 1.41 11.22
C GLU A 11 -10.12 2.90 11.26
N ARG A 12 -10.06 3.46 12.48
CA ARG A 12 -9.64 4.84 12.73
C ARG A 12 -8.55 4.86 13.79
N ARG A 13 -7.36 5.34 13.43
CA ARG A 13 -6.26 5.58 14.37
C ARG A 13 -5.99 7.07 14.52
N THR A 14 -5.49 7.46 15.68
CA THR A 14 -5.20 8.85 16.01
C THR A 14 -3.88 8.92 16.76
N THR A 15 -3.04 9.88 16.40
CA THR A 15 -1.80 10.20 17.11
C THR A 15 -1.55 11.70 17.14
N GLN A 16 -0.50 12.13 17.84
CA GLN A 16 0.01 13.49 17.78
C GLN A 16 1.29 13.52 16.95
N ALA A 17 1.49 14.58 16.18
CA ALA A 17 2.69 14.78 15.39
C ALA A 17 3.09 16.26 15.41
N ASP A 18 4.38 16.54 15.25
CA ASP A 18 4.86 17.92 15.08
C ASP A 18 4.47 18.49 13.72
N SER A 19 4.29 19.81 13.66
CA SER A 19 4.14 20.50 12.38
C SER A 19 5.37 20.29 11.49
N GLY A 20 5.16 20.09 10.19
CA GLY A 20 6.20 19.79 9.20
C GLY A 20 6.52 18.30 9.05
N ARG A 21 6.05 17.44 9.97
CA ARG A 21 6.24 15.99 9.90
C ARG A 21 5.56 15.40 8.66
N VAL A 22 6.18 14.40 8.05
CA VAL A 22 5.70 13.73 6.83
C VAL A 22 4.57 12.77 7.17
N ILE A 23 3.47 12.83 6.42
CA ILE A 23 2.27 12.02 6.68
C ILE A 23 2.55 10.52 6.53
N GLY A 24 3.36 10.11 5.56
CA GLY A 24 3.74 8.71 5.35
C GLY A 24 4.46 8.07 6.54
N ASP A 25 5.32 8.84 7.21
CA ASP A 25 6.03 8.38 8.41
C ASP A 25 5.04 8.19 9.57
N VAL A 26 4.13 9.15 9.75
CA VAL A 26 3.09 9.08 10.79
C VAL A 26 2.18 7.86 10.59
N ILE A 27 1.76 7.59 9.35
CA ILE A 27 0.94 6.41 9.00
C ILE A 27 1.67 5.10 9.32
N SER A 28 2.96 5.03 8.98
CA SER A 28 3.80 3.85 9.21
C SER A 28 4.00 3.57 10.71
N GLU A 29 4.25 4.61 11.51
CA GLU A 29 4.44 4.49 12.96
C GLU A 29 3.19 4.01 13.70
N ILE A 30 2.01 4.44 13.25
CA ILE A 30 0.76 3.95 13.81
C ILE A 30 0.33 2.61 13.21
N GLY A 31 1.18 1.95 12.42
CA GLY A 31 0.98 0.59 11.92
C GLY A 31 -0.19 0.41 10.96
N LEU A 32 -0.52 1.45 10.19
CA LEU A 32 -1.51 1.34 9.12
C LEU A 32 -0.81 1.12 7.76
N PRO A 33 -1.42 0.35 6.85
CA PRO A 33 -0.79 0.02 5.58
C PRO A 33 -0.71 1.25 4.66
N LEU A 34 0.43 1.42 3.98
CA LEU A 34 0.64 2.48 3.00
C LEU A 34 1.40 1.95 1.78
N GLU A 35 0.92 2.23 0.58
CA GLU A 35 1.59 1.84 -0.66
C GLU A 35 2.81 2.74 -0.91
N GLN A 36 3.99 2.34 -0.45
CA GLN A 36 5.20 3.16 -0.53
C GLN A 36 6.42 2.41 -1.09
N PRO A 37 6.38 1.92 -2.35
CA PRO A 37 7.46 1.11 -2.94
C PRO A 37 8.79 1.86 -3.10
N CYS A 38 8.75 3.19 -3.22
CA CYS A 38 9.96 4.01 -3.26
C CYS A 38 10.52 4.36 -1.88
N ALA A 39 9.98 3.79 -0.79
CA ALA A 39 10.39 4.10 0.59
C ALA A 39 10.40 5.61 0.91
N GLY A 40 9.43 6.35 0.40
CA GLY A 40 9.24 7.76 0.70
C GLY A 40 10.13 8.72 -0.10
N ARG A 41 10.90 8.23 -1.09
CA ARG A 41 11.80 9.06 -1.92
C ARG A 41 11.08 10.05 -2.85
N GLY A 42 9.78 9.93 -3.05
CA GLY A 42 9.00 10.81 -3.93
C GLY A 42 9.20 10.56 -5.42
N THR A 43 9.68 9.37 -5.82
CA THR A 43 10.04 9.06 -7.21
C THR A 43 9.05 8.16 -7.94
N CYS A 44 7.96 7.72 -7.30
CA CYS A 44 7.01 6.76 -7.89
C CYS A 44 5.58 7.27 -7.99
N GLY A 45 5.19 8.28 -7.19
CA GLY A 45 3.81 8.80 -7.18
C GLY A 45 2.74 7.83 -6.66
N LEU A 46 3.10 6.70 -6.03
CA LEU A 46 2.14 5.65 -5.66
C LEU A 46 1.55 5.77 -4.25
N CYS A 47 2.20 6.50 -3.32
CA CYS A 47 1.73 6.64 -1.94
C CYS A 47 0.59 7.65 -1.79
N LYS A 48 -0.48 7.50 -2.58
CA LYS A 48 -1.60 8.44 -2.62
C LYS A 48 -2.47 8.29 -1.39
N VAL A 49 -2.83 9.43 -0.79
CA VAL A 49 -3.78 9.53 0.32
C VAL A 49 -4.76 10.66 0.03
N LEU A 50 -6.01 10.47 0.44
CA LEU A 50 -7.00 11.52 0.38
C LEU A 50 -6.88 12.37 1.65
N VAL A 51 -6.64 13.66 1.51
CA VAL A 51 -6.53 14.57 2.64
C VAL A 51 -7.81 15.38 2.80
N GLU A 52 -8.49 15.24 3.92
CA GLU A 52 -9.69 16.03 4.19
C GLU A 52 -9.33 17.41 4.77
N LYS A 53 -8.23 17.49 5.54
CA LYS A 53 -7.72 18.75 6.09
C LYS A 53 -6.33 18.61 6.71
N GLY A 54 -5.71 19.77 6.97
CA GLY A 54 -4.63 19.92 7.95
C GLY A 54 -3.21 19.74 7.44
N VAL A 55 -3.03 19.56 6.13
CA VAL A 55 -1.69 19.44 5.51
C VAL A 55 -1.28 20.73 4.80
N ALA A 56 0.03 20.93 4.65
CA ALA A 56 0.58 22.00 3.84
C ALA A 56 0.21 21.85 2.35
N PRO A 57 0.19 22.93 1.55
CA PRO A 57 -0.09 22.87 0.10
C PRO A 57 0.81 21.88 -0.65
N PRO A 58 0.38 21.36 -1.82
CA PRO A 58 1.18 20.43 -2.63
C PRO A 58 2.47 21.08 -3.13
N ASP A 59 3.56 20.34 -2.98
CA ASP A 59 4.88 20.72 -3.50
C ASP A 59 5.01 20.39 -5.00
N GLU A 60 6.19 20.69 -5.58
CA GLU A 60 6.42 20.46 -7.02
C GLU A 60 6.39 18.98 -7.39
N VAL A 61 6.94 18.10 -6.55
CA VAL A 61 6.96 16.65 -6.80
C VAL A 61 5.54 16.10 -6.84
N GLU A 62 4.67 16.57 -5.95
CA GLU A 62 3.25 16.23 -5.98
C GLU A 62 2.57 16.71 -7.25
N ARG A 63 2.87 17.93 -7.72
CA ARG A 63 2.31 18.48 -8.96
C ARG A 63 2.78 17.76 -10.22
N GLU A 64 3.99 17.20 -10.19
CA GLU A 64 4.53 16.41 -11.30
C GLU A 64 3.88 15.01 -11.39
N HIS A 65 3.56 14.38 -10.25
CA HIS A 65 3.07 13.01 -10.20
C HIS A 65 1.54 12.89 -10.15
N LEU A 66 0.84 13.92 -9.69
CA LEU A 66 -0.62 13.92 -9.54
C LEU A 66 -1.27 14.70 -10.68
N THR A 67 -2.34 14.12 -11.21
CA THR A 67 -3.17 14.81 -12.20
C THR A 67 -3.93 15.98 -11.57
N ALA A 68 -4.37 16.93 -12.40
CA ALA A 68 -5.20 18.04 -11.93
C ALA A 68 -6.49 17.57 -11.24
N GLY A 69 -7.09 16.48 -11.71
CA GLY A 69 -8.29 15.89 -11.09
C GLY A 69 -8.00 15.28 -9.72
N GLU A 70 -6.85 14.63 -9.55
CA GLU A 70 -6.44 14.08 -8.26
C GLU A 70 -6.18 15.19 -7.24
N LEU A 71 -5.44 16.23 -7.64
CA LEU A 71 -5.20 17.40 -6.80
C LEU A 71 -6.50 18.14 -6.43
N ALA A 72 -7.45 18.23 -7.37
CA ALA A 72 -8.75 18.86 -7.13
C ALA A 72 -9.63 18.06 -6.14
N LEU A 73 -9.35 16.77 -5.97
CA LEU A 73 -9.96 15.90 -4.97
C LEU A 73 -9.11 15.82 -3.69
N ASP A 74 -8.13 16.70 -3.49
CA ASP A 74 -7.20 16.67 -2.36
C ASP A 74 -6.46 15.34 -2.18
N ASN A 75 -6.20 14.61 -3.28
CA ASN A 75 -5.20 13.55 -3.26
C ASN A 75 -3.82 14.16 -3.10
N ARG A 76 -3.01 13.53 -2.24
CA ARG A 76 -1.64 13.93 -1.91
C ARG A 76 -0.72 12.74 -1.91
N LEU A 77 0.57 12.96 -2.08
CA LEU A 77 1.57 11.92 -1.86
C LEU A 77 1.92 11.91 -0.37
N ALA A 78 1.61 10.83 0.35
CA ALA A 78 1.87 10.71 1.79
C ALA A 78 3.34 10.99 2.16
N CYS A 79 4.29 10.63 1.30
CA CYS A 79 5.72 10.91 1.52
C CYS A 79 6.14 12.37 1.32
N ARG A 80 5.25 13.21 0.76
CA ARG A 80 5.48 14.65 0.52
C ARG A 80 4.58 15.53 1.35
N ALA A 81 3.36 15.09 1.64
CA ALA A 81 2.40 15.79 2.48
C ALA A 81 2.95 16.00 3.89
N ARG A 82 2.81 17.23 4.40
CA ARG A 82 3.33 17.64 5.71
C ARG A 82 2.23 18.15 6.62
N VAL A 83 2.31 17.82 7.90
CA VAL A 83 1.41 18.33 8.94
C VAL A 83 1.50 19.86 9.01
N ALA A 84 0.39 20.56 8.88
CA ALA A 84 0.30 22.02 9.04
C ALA A 84 -0.66 22.44 10.18
N GLY A 85 -1.58 21.55 10.56
CA GLY A 85 -2.53 21.71 11.67
C GLY A 85 -3.12 20.35 12.01
N ASP A 86 -4.32 20.32 12.60
CA ASP A 86 -5.01 19.05 12.86
C ASP A 86 -5.36 18.36 11.53
N VAL A 87 -4.77 17.18 11.33
CA VAL A 87 -4.84 16.41 10.08
C VAL A 87 -5.92 15.35 10.14
N GLN A 88 -6.64 15.18 9.03
CA GLN A 88 -7.47 14.03 8.77
C GLN A 88 -7.19 13.50 7.37
N VAL A 89 -6.79 12.24 7.29
CA VAL A 89 -6.47 11.56 6.02
C VAL A 89 -7.19 10.21 5.92
N VAL A 90 -7.55 9.86 4.70
CA VAL A 90 -8.17 8.58 4.36
C VAL A 90 -7.24 7.80 3.45
N LEU A 91 -6.99 6.54 3.82
CA LEU A 91 -6.18 5.61 3.06
C LEU A 91 -7.06 4.82 2.11
N SER A 92 -6.65 4.74 0.85
CA SER A 92 -7.26 3.85 -0.12
C SER A 92 -6.92 2.39 0.23
N PRO A 93 -7.85 1.43 0.05
CA PRO A 93 -7.56 0.01 0.15
C PRO A 93 -6.39 -0.35 -0.76
N ILE A 94 -5.32 -0.91 -0.20
CA ILE A 94 -4.22 -1.45 -0.99
C ILE A 94 -4.68 -2.79 -1.52
N VAL A 95 -4.84 -2.90 -2.84
CA VAL A 95 -5.15 -4.18 -3.48
C VAL A 95 -3.92 -4.65 -4.24
N VAL A 96 -3.24 -5.66 -3.70
CA VAL A 96 -2.18 -6.37 -4.40
C VAL A 96 -2.84 -7.36 -5.35
N TYR A 97 -3.09 -6.94 -6.59
CA TYR A 97 -3.56 -7.86 -7.62
C TYR A 97 -2.41 -8.74 -8.11
N SER A 98 -2.46 -10.02 -7.77
CA SER A 98 -1.75 -11.03 -8.57
C SER A 98 -2.57 -11.26 -9.85
N ASN A 99 -2.23 -10.57 -10.94
CA ASN A 99 -2.84 -10.76 -12.27
C ASN A 99 -2.56 -12.15 -12.88
N LYS A 100 -2.01 -13.09 -12.11
CA LYS A 100 -1.76 -14.45 -12.58
C LYS A 100 -3.04 -15.27 -12.45
N ILE A 101 -3.82 -15.29 -13.52
CA ILE A 101 -4.95 -16.22 -13.69
C ILE A 101 -4.36 -17.60 -13.95
N PHE A 102 -4.45 -18.49 -12.95
CA PHE A 102 -4.05 -19.88 -13.10
C PHE A 102 -5.26 -20.76 -13.38
N ARG A 103 -5.02 -21.87 -14.09
CA ARG A 103 -6.05 -22.88 -14.29
C ARG A 103 -6.24 -23.62 -12.96
N GLY A 104 -7.31 -23.29 -12.23
CA GLY A 104 -7.57 -23.86 -10.92
C GLY A 104 -7.59 -25.40 -10.97
N SER A 105 -6.67 -26.03 -10.26
CA SER A 105 -6.59 -27.47 -10.10
C SER A 105 -6.92 -27.84 -8.65
N SER A 106 -7.74 -28.87 -8.46
CA SER A 106 -8.08 -29.41 -7.15
C SER A 106 -7.24 -30.63 -6.75
N ARG A 107 -6.22 -30.98 -7.55
CA ARG A 107 -5.34 -32.15 -7.28
C ARG A 107 -4.65 -32.05 -5.93
N TYR A 108 -4.31 -30.83 -5.48
CA TYR A 108 -3.72 -30.59 -4.16
C TYR A 108 -4.57 -31.10 -2.98
N LYS A 109 -5.86 -31.40 -3.19
CA LYS A 109 -6.75 -31.94 -2.14
C LYS A 109 -6.56 -33.44 -1.91
N ARG A 110 -5.83 -34.15 -2.77
CA ARG A 110 -5.53 -35.58 -2.57
C ARG A 110 -4.44 -35.73 -1.51
N SER A 111 -4.54 -36.77 -0.69
CA SER A 111 -3.60 -37.04 0.41
C SER A 111 -2.17 -37.34 -0.06
N ASP A 112 -2.03 -37.84 -1.28
CA ASP A 112 -0.78 -38.24 -1.94
C ASP A 112 -0.32 -37.24 -3.01
N ALA A 113 -0.95 -36.07 -3.09
CA ALA A 113 -0.61 -35.07 -4.10
C ALA A 113 0.84 -34.59 -3.93
N PRO A 114 1.70 -34.69 -4.97
CA PRO A 114 3.05 -34.17 -4.89
C PRO A 114 3.03 -32.65 -5.01
N ILE A 115 2.86 -31.96 -3.88
CA ILE A 115 2.75 -30.48 -3.83
C ILE A 115 4.10 -29.81 -3.64
N GLY A 116 4.27 -28.65 -4.28
CA GLY A 116 5.41 -27.76 -4.18
C GLY A 116 4.98 -26.34 -3.83
N LEU A 117 5.92 -25.54 -3.33
CA LEU A 117 5.74 -24.12 -3.07
C LEU A 117 6.80 -23.33 -3.84
N ALA A 118 6.38 -22.55 -4.83
CA ALA A 118 7.27 -21.61 -5.52
C ALA A 118 7.11 -20.22 -4.89
N ILE A 119 8.23 -19.58 -4.56
CA ILE A 119 8.27 -18.25 -3.93
C ILE A 119 9.02 -17.29 -4.87
N ASP A 120 8.37 -16.18 -5.21
CA ASP A 120 8.95 -15.06 -5.95
C ASP A 120 9.16 -13.89 -4.99
N LEU A 121 10.42 -13.53 -4.78
CA LEU A 121 10.85 -12.49 -3.85
C LEU A 121 11.26 -11.24 -4.63
N GLY A 122 10.35 -10.28 -4.72
CA GLY A 122 10.62 -8.94 -5.21
C GLY A 122 11.02 -7.99 -4.09
N SER A 123 11.53 -6.80 -4.45
CA SER A 123 11.85 -5.75 -3.47
C SER A 123 10.63 -5.26 -2.69
N THR A 124 9.45 -5.35 -3.30
CA THR A 124 8.20 -4.78 -2.78
C THR A 124 7.15 -5.86 -2.50
N THR A 125 7.27 -7.01 -3.15
CA THR A 125 6.20 -8.02 -3.17
C THR A 125 6.80 -9.40 -2.93
N VAL A 126 6.19 -10.16 -2.04
CA VAL A 126 6.41 -11.61 -1.92
C VAL A 126 5.19 -12.30 -2.53
N ALA A 127 5.42 -13.17 -3.51
CA ALA A 127 4.37 -14.01 -4.07
C ALA A 127 4.67 -15.48 -3.83
N ALA A 128 3.63 -16.25 -3.52
CA ALA A 128 3.70 -17.67 -3.25
C ALA A 128 2.71 -18.41 -4.15
N PHE A 129 3.15 -19.52 -4.72
CA PHE A 129 2.36 -20.35 -5.63
C PHE A 129 2.38 -21.81 -5.16
N LEU A 130 1.20 -22.40 -4.97
CA LEU A 130 1.06 -23.83 -4.74
C LEU A 130 1.17 -24.53 -6.10
N THR A 131 2.19 -25.36 -6.28
CA THR A 131 2.47 -26.05 -7.53
C THR A 131 2.37 -27.56 -7.35
N MET A 132 2.20 -28.28 -8.45
CA MET A 132 2.33 -29.73 -8.49
C MET A 132 3.74 -30.08 -8.96
N LEU A 133 4.46 -30.90 -8.21
CA LEU A 133 5.86 -31.25 -8.50
C LEU A 133 6.01 -32.22 -9.67
N ASP A 134 4.94 -32.93 -10.04
CA ASP A 134 4.94 -33.93 -11.10
C ASP A 134 4.88 -33.32 -12.51
N ASP A 135 4.14 -32.23 -12.69
CA ASP A 135 3.95 -31.56 -13.99
C ASP A 135 4.15 -30.03 -13.98
N GLY A 136 4.37 -29.42 -12.81
CA GLY A 136 4.58 -27.98 -12.66
C GLY A 136 3.30 -27.15 -12.65
N ASP A 137 2.11 -27.77 -12.63
CA ASP A 137 0.84 -27.04 -12.62
C ASP A 137 0.70 -26.15 -11.39
N VAL A 138 0.33 -24.87 -11.60
CA VAL A 138 0.04 -23.94 -10.50
C VAL A 138 -1.44 -24.05 -10.11
N CYS A 139 -1.69 -24.51 -8.89
CA CYS A 139 -3.04 -24.73 -8.37
C CYS A 139 -3.69 -23.45 -7.81
N THR A 140 -2.90 -22.62 -7.12
CA THR A 140 -3.33 -21.34 -6.54
C THR A 140 -2.13 -20.45 -6.25
N GLY A 141 -2.34 -19.15 -6.08
CA GLY A 141 -1.31 -18.20 -5.70
C GLY A 141 -1.84 -17.08 -4.82
N SER A 142 -0.96 -16.52 -4.01
CA SER A 142 -1.20 -15.32 -3.21
C SER A 142 0.02 -14.40 -3.28
N ALA A 143 -0.18 -13.11 -3.11
CA ALA A 143 0.89 -12.13 -3.04
C ALA A 143 0.57 -11.07 -1.97
N SER A 144 1.61 -10.59 -1.30
CA SER A 144 1.51 -9.50 -0.34
C SER A 144 2.67 -8.53 -0.52
N LEU A 145 2.50 -7.30 -0.03
CA LEU A 145 3.62 -6.38 0.11
C LEU A 145 4.60 -6.95 1.14
N ASN A 146 5.89 -6.72 0.90
CA ASN A 146 6.95 -6.93 1.86
C ASN A 146 6.90 -5.77 2.87
N GLN A 147 6.16 -5.95 3.97
CA GLN A 147 6.02 -4.96 5.05
C GLN A 147 7.04 -5.19 6.15
#